data_AF-X1IMV7-F1
#
_entry.id   AF-X1IMV7-F1
#
_cell.length_a   1.000
_cell.length_b   1.000
_cell.length_c   1.000
_cell.angle_alpha   90.00
_cell.angle_beta   90.00
_cell.angle_gamma   90.00
#
_symmetry.space_group_name_H-M   'P 1'
#
loop_
_entity.id
_entity.type
_entity.pdbx_description
1 polymer ?
#
loop_
_entity_poly.entity_id
_entity_poly.type
_entity_poly.pdbx_seq_one_letter_code
_entity_poly.pdbx_strand_id
1 'polypeptide(L)'
;TTKHSNTNQNFFHFGSIDRKGIIQTLIDAGLWKGIPLASGQTLTVKTNYDSNKQCGVIYEVHDEGDITAEMENGTKGKEYLFINYGTNGSAIANGAYGDIDKPILPSEYLNFPFGDIVPSGHEVDLLCVLTCNHGRDASTSYGLPYTKLIRGREVLFDPDRLGTFTGGGQSLWGFNTREVAKESPLRLLPEPVTFKAGEELTIQQQNDSGAEIALDLLLLGVILKVRRLEA
;
A
#
# COMPACT_ATOMS: atom_id res chain seq x y z
N THR A 1 -24.08 -1.51 -7.81
CA THR A 1 -23.86 -2.59 -6.82
C THR A 1 -24.15 -3.91 -7.47
N THR A 2 -23.14 -4.67 -7.85
CA THR A 2 -23.32 -6.03 -8.36
C THR A 2 -23.26 -6.98 -7.17
N LYS A 3 -24.37 -7.66 -6.87
CA LYS A 3 -24.43 -8.72 -5.87
C LYS A 3 -24.20 -10.04 -6.60
N HIS A 4 -23.08 -10.69 -6.34
CA HIS A 4 -22.88 -12.07 -6.75
C HIS A 4 -23.23 -12.97 -5.59
N SER A 5 -24.44 -13.54 -5.61
CA SER A 5 -24.77 -14.73 -4.82
C SER A 5 -24.45 -15.94 -5.69
N ASN A 6 -23.41 -16.69 -5.36
CA ASN A 6 -23.11 -17.93 -6.05
C ASN A 6 -22.81 -19.04 -5.04
N THR A 7 -23.20 -20.25 -5.41
CA THR A 7 -23.05 -21.50 -4.65
C THR A 7 -21.63 -22.08 -4.69
N ASN A 8 -20.68 -21.45 -5.40
CA ASN A 8 -19.30 -21.92 -5.59
C ASN A 8 -18.26 -20.83 -5.23
N GLN A 9 -17.06 -21.26 -4.81
CA GLN A 9 -15.97 -20.45 -4.24
C GLN A 9 -15.09 -19.78 -5.33
N ASN A 10 -14.59 -18.55 -5.09
CA ASN A 10 -13.81 -17.80 -6.08
C ASN A 10 -12.57 -17.07 -5.50
N PHE A 11 -11.46 -17.00 -6.24
CA PHE A 11 -10.30 -16.12 -5.94
C PHE A 11 -10.37 -14.82 -6.73
N PHE A 12 -10.26 -13.65 -6.12
CA PHE A 12 -10.38 -12.37 -6.87
C PHE A 12 -9.06 -11.61 -7.04
N HIS A 13 -8.80 -11.10 -8.25
CA HIS A 13 -7.67 -10.23 -8.58
C HIS A 13 -8.11 -9.03 -9.43
N PHE A 14 -7.46 -7.89 -9.20
CA PHE A 14 -7.62 -6.67 -10.00
C PHE A 14 -6.38 -6.51 -10.90
N GLY A 15 -6.59 -6.40 -12.22
CA GLY A 15 -5.50 -6.29 -13.19
C GLY A 15 -5.87 -5.44 -14.40
N SER A 16 -4.86 -4.83 -15.03
CA SER A 16 -4.95 -4.31 -16.39
C SER A 16 -4.55 -5.44 -17.34
N ILE A 17 -5.32 -5.62 -18.42
CA ILE A 17 -5.06 -6.65 -19.44
C ILE A 17 -3.79 -6.39 -20.28
N ASP A 18 -3.25 -5.17 -20.23
CA ASP A 18 -2.20 -4.74 -21.16
C ASP A 18 -0.82 -4.57 -20.49
N ARG A 19 -0.76 -4.51 -19.15
CA ARG A 19 0.49 -4.22 -18.38
C ARG A 19 0.48 -4.84 -16.98
N LYS A 20 1.66 -5.28 -16.53
CA LYS A 20 1.90 -5.77 -15.17
C LYS A 20 1.74 -4.63 -14.14
N GLY A 21 0.65 -4.64 -13.38
CA GLY A 21 0.40 -3.69 -12.27
C GLY A 21 0.98 -4.17 -10.94
N ILE A 22 0.74 -3.40 -9.86
CA ILE A 22 1.18 -3.78 -8.49
C ILE A 22 0.71 -5.18 -8.11
N ILE A 23 -0.57 -5.50 -8.30
CA ILE A 23 -1.12 -6.82 -7.94
C ILE A 23 -0.42 -7.94 -8.71
N GLN A 24 -0.24 -7.81 -10.03
CA GLN A 24 0.50 -8.80 -10.81
C GLN A 24 1.97 -8.90 -10.39
N THR A 25 2.59 -7.81 -9.92
CA THR A 25 3.95 -7.87 -9.38
C THR A 25 4.01 -8.64 -8.07
N LEU A 26 3.01 -8.48 -7.21
CA LEU A 26 2.90 -9.26 -5.98
C LEU A 26 2.59 -10.74 -6.25
N ILE A 27 1.80 -11.05 -7.29
CA ILE A 27 1.54 -12.43 -7.74
C ILE A 27 2.85 -13.07 -8.20
N ASP A 28 3.59 -12.42 -9.09
CA ASP A 28 4.84 -12.96 -9.63
C ASP A 28 5.93 -13.11 -8.56
N ALA A 29 5.85 -12.33 -7.47
CA ALA A 29 6.71 -12.47 -6.29
C ALA A 29 6.22 -13.53 -5.29
N GLY A 30 5.08 -14.19 -5.54
CA GLY A 30 4.48 -15.18 -4.64
C GLY A 30 3.87 -14.59 -3.36
N LEU A 31 3.70 -13.27 -3.30
CA LEU A 31 3.19 -12.55 -2.13
C LEU A 31 1.67 -12.39 -2.15
N TRP A 32 1.07 -12.24 -3.33
CA TRP A 32 -0.38 -12.10 -3.47
C TRP A 32 -1.04 -13.40 -3.92
N LYS A 33 -1.82 -13.99 -3.02
CA LYS A 33 -2.56 -15.24 -3.26
C LYS A 33 -4.01 -15.02 -3.71
N GLY A 34 -4.48 -13.77 -3.75
CA GLY A 34 -5.89 -13.45 -4.02
C GLY A 34 -6.71 -13.29 -2.75
N ILE A 35 -8.01 -13.04 -2.93
CA ILE A 35 -9.01 -12.93 -1.85
C ILE A 35 -9.85 -14.21 -1.87
N PRO A 36 -9.69 -15.13 -0.90
CA PRO A 36 -10.45 -16.37 -0.85
C PRO A 36 -11.92 -16.10 -0.45
N LEU A 37 -12.87 -16.56 -1.26
CA LEU A 37 -14.29 -16.50 -0.98
C LEU A 37 -14.86 -17.90 -0.71
N ALA A 38 -15.04 -18.25 0.56
CA ALA A 38 -15.56 -19.56 0.96
C ALA A 38 -17.06 -19.72 0.61
N SER A 39 -17.53 -20.97 0.61
CA SER A 39 -18.92 -21.31 0.25
C SER A 39 -19.89 -20.59 1.18
N GLY A 40 -20.96 -20.02 0.60
CA GLY A 40 -21.93 -19.21 1.32
C GLY A 40 -21.49 -17.77 1.64
N GLN A 41 -20.28 -17.35 1.28
CA GLN A 41 -19.84 -15.96 1.42
C GLN A 41 -20.18 -15.11 0.19
N THR A 42 -20.23 -13.79 0.37
CA THR A 42 -20.51 -12.84 -0.72
C THR A 42 -19.41 -11.78 -0.79
N LEU A 43 -18.77 -11.66 -1.95
CA LEU A 43 -17.92 -10.50 -2.24
C LEU A 43 -18.79 -9.37 -2.79
N THR A 44 -18.65 -8.18 -2.20
CA THR A 44 -19.28 -6.95 -2.71
C THR A 44 -18.21 -6.01 -3.24
N VAL A 45 -18.20 -5.77 -4.55
CA VAL A 45 -17.35 -4.76 -5.17
C VAL A 45 -18.17 -3.48 -5.39
N LYS A 46 -17.78 -2.40 -4.70
CA LYS A 46 -18.33 -1.07 -4.90
C LYS A 46 -17.26 -0.19 -5.52
N THR A 47 -17.56 0.36 -6.69
CA THR A 47 -16.77 1.43 -7.29
C THR A 47 -17.49 2.75 -7.04
N ASN A 48 -16.72 3.81 -6.78
CA ASN A 48 -17.22 5.17 -6.60
C ASN A 48 -17.15 5.99 -7.90
N TYR A 49 -17.04 5.33 -9.05
CA TYR A 49 -16.72 5.99 -10.28
C TYR A 49 -17.94 6.39 -11.11
N ASP A 50 -17.80 7.51 -11.80
CA ASP A 50 -18.55 7.91 -13.00
C ASP A 50 -18.78 6.71 -13.94
N SER A 51 -19.96 6.65 -14.55
CA SER A 51 -20.41 5.72 -15.59
C SER A 51 -19.37 5.31 -16.65
N ASN A 52 -18.34 6.13 -16.87
CA ASN A 52 -17.28 5.89 -17.83
C ASN A 52 -16.08 5.07 -17.32
N LYS A 53 -16.07 4.60 -16.07
CA LYS A 53 -14.96 3.78 -15.53
C LYS A 53 -15.45 2.39 -15.17
N GLN A 54 -14.79 1.39 -15.73
CA GLN A 54 -15.10 -0.03 -15.54
C GLN A 54 -14.13 -0.64 -14.52
N CYS A 55 -14.63 -1.56 -13.70
CA CYS A 55 -13.80 -2.40 -12.83
C CYS A 55 -13.96 -3.85 -13.28
N GLY A 56 -12.85 -4.46 -13.70
CA GLY A 56 -12.78 -5.87 -14.02
C GLY A 56 -12.43 -6.68 -12.77
N VAL A 57 -13.11 -7.80 -12.60
CA VAL A 57 -12.90 -8.74 -11.50
C VAL A 57 -12.54 -10.07 -12.13
N ILE A 58 -11.29 -10.51 -11.96
CA ILE A 58 -10.78 -11.77 -12.50
C ILE A 58 -10.84 -12.81 -11.38
N TYR A 59 -11.35 -14.00 -11.69
CA TYR A 59 -11.43 -15.06 -10.71
C TYR A 59 -11.29 -16.48 -11.23
N GLU A 60 -10.86 -17.35 -10.33
CA GLU A 60 -10.83 -18.81 -10.50
C GLU A 60 -11.96 -19.43 -9.69
N VAL A 61 -12.56 -20.50 -10.22
CA VAL A 61 -13.62 -21.27 -9.54
C VAL A 61 -13.01 -22.55 -8.98
N HIS A 62 -13.28 -22.86 -7.73
CA HIS A 62 -12.79 -24.06 -7.06
C HIS A 62 -13.94 -24.94 -6.55
N ASP A 63 -13.64 -26.19 -6.24
CA ASP A 63 -14.58 -27.13 -5.64
C ASP A 63 -14.86 -26.78 -4.17
N GLU A 64 -15.97 -27.27 -3.64
CA GLU A 64 -16.34 -26.99 -2.25
C GLU A 64 -15.32 -27.58 -1.26
N GLY A 65 -14.79 -26.70 -0.40
CA GLY A 65 -13.82 -27.08 0.63
C GLY A 65 -12.37 -26.76 0.26
N ASP A 66 -12.09 -26.48 -1.01
CA ASP A 66 -10.74 -26.09 -1.47
C ASP A 66 -10.33 -24.71 -0.93
N ILE A 67 -11.28 -23.78 -0.86
CA ILE A 67 -11.08 -22.43 -0.32
C ILE A 67 -11.78 -22.31 1.05
N THR A 68 -11.04 -21.85 2.04
CA THR A 68 -11.57 -21.65 3.40
C THR A 68 -11.52 -20.18 3.81
N ALA A 69 -12.35 -19.80 4.78
CA ALA A 69 -12.41 -18.42 5.26
C ALA A 69 -11.15 -18.03 6.07
N GLU A 70 -10.41 -19.04 6.55
CA GLU A 70 -9.22 -18.94 7.39
C GLU A 70 -7.92 -18.77 6.58
N MET A 71 -7.98 -18.95 5.25
CA MET A 71 -6.86 -18.66 4.36
C MET A 71 -6.44 -17.19 4.44
N GLU A 72 -5.20 -16.90 4.00
CA GLU A 72 -4.69 -15.54 3.90
C GLU A 72 -5.61 -14.65 3.05
N ASN A 73 -5.86 -13.41 3.51
CA ASN A 73 -6.86 -12.46 2.97
C ASN A 73 -8.32 -12.90 3.12
N GLY A 74 -8.58 -14.04 3.78
CA GLY A 74 -9.92 -14.52 4.06
C GLY A 74 -10.62 -13.74 5.18
N THR A 75 -11.94 -13.84 5.20
CA THR A 75 -12.79 -13.14 6.19
C THR A 75 -12.55 -13.57 7.65
N LYS A 76 -12.00 -14.77 7.85
CA LYS A 76 -11.54 -15.28 9.15
C LYS A 76 -10.02 -15.53 9.15
N GLY A 77 -9.33 -15.05 8.12
CA GLY A 77 -7.89 -15.16 8.00
C GLY A 77 -7.20 -14.43 9.14
N LYS A 78 -6.14 -15.04 9.66
CA LYS A 78 -5.24 -14.39 10.63
C LYS A 78 -4.21 -13.50 9.93
N GLU A 79 -4.05 -13.66 8.62
CA GLU A 79 -3.11 -12.91 7.83
C GLU A 79 -3.80 -12.20 6.68
N TYR A 80 -3.38 -10.97 6.38
CA TYR A 80 -3.81 -10.28 5.18
C TYR A 80 -2.70 -9.36 4.65
N LEU A 81 -2.61 -9.25 3.34
CA LEU A 81 -1.77 -8.32 2.63
C LEU A 81 -2.65 -7.17 2.12
N PHE A 82 -2.22 -5.94 2.34
CA PHE A 82 -2.90 -4.78 1.79
C PHE A 82 -1.91 -3.67 1.49
N ILE A 83 -2.37 -2.70 0.69
CA ILE A 83 -1.63 -1.48 0.41
C ILE A 83 -2.20 -0.41 1.32
N ASN A 84 -1.41 0.07 2.28
CA ASN A 84 -1.78 1.20 3.11
C ASN A 84 -1.34 2.51 2.45
N TYR A 85 -2.09 3.58 2.67
CA TYR A 85 -1.79 4.90 2.13
C TYR A 85 -1.87 5.97 3.21
N GLY A 86 -0.97 6.94 3.11
CA GLY A 86 -0.92 8.09 3.99
C GLY A 86 -0.57 9.38 3.25
N THR A 87 -0.85 10.49 3.94
CA THR A 87 -0.53 11.85 3.50
C THR A 87 0.13 12.63 4.64
N ASN A 88 0.65 13.80 4.34
CA ASN A 88 1.21 14.71 5.34
C ASN A 88 0.08 15.46 6.06
N GLY A 89 -0.05 15.25 7.37
CA GLY A 89 -1.03 15.93 8.22
C GLY A 89 -0.70 17.40 8.49
N SER A 90 0.53 17.82 8.18
CA SER A 90 1.01 19.21 8.30
C SER A 90 1.74 19.67 7.05
N ALA A 91 1.84 20.99 6.87
CA ALA A 91 2.62 21.55 5.77
C ALA A 91 4.11 21.29 5.96
N ILE A 92 4.83 21.03 4.86
CA ILE A 92 6.26 20.72 4.87
C ILE A 92 7.01 21.91 4.27
N ALA A 93 7.78 22.63 5.08
CA ALA A 93 8.58 23.75 4.62
C ALA A 93 9.66 23.33 3.61
N ASN A 94 10.04 24.24 2.71
CA ASN A 94 11.15 23.98 1.78
C ASN A 94 12.47 23.78 2.54
N GLY A 95 13.26 22.79 2.13
CA GLY A 95 14.52 22.40 2.78
C GLY A 95 14.34 21.54 4.04
N ALA A 96 13.13 21.13 4.39
CA ALA A 96 12.83 20.35 5.59
C ALA A 96 12.40 18.91 5.27
N TYR A 97 12.42 18.06 6.30
CA TYR A 97 11.70 16.79 6.31
C TYR A 97 10.35 17.02 6.99
N GLY A 98 9.29 16.48 6.41
CA GLY A 98 7.96 16.45 7.03
C GLY A 98 7.43 15.03 7.13
N ASP A 99 6.61 14.79 8.14
CA ASP A 99 6.06 13.46 8.43
C ASP A 99 4.88 13.16 7.49
N ILE A 100 4.79 11.89 7.08
CA ILE A 100 3.61 11.30 6.47
C ILE A 100 2.87 10.56 7.59
N ASP A 101 1.94 11.26 8.24
CA ASP A 101 1.38 10.93 9.55
C ASP A 101 -0.16 11.03 9.58
N LYS A 102 -0.78 11.06 8.40
CA LYS A 102 -2.24 11.00 8.27
C LYS A 102 -2.66 9.80 7.43
N PRO A 103 -3.38 8.81 7.99
CA PRO A 103 -3.89 7.69 7.23
C PRO A 103 -5.07 8.14 6.36
N ILE A 104 -5.20 7.55 5.16
CA ILE A 104 -6.32 7.86 4.26
C ILE A 104 -7.24 6.66 4.01
N LEU A 105 -6.86 5.47 4.50
CA LEU A 105 -7.71 4.30 4.40
C LEU A 105 -8.87 4.35 5.41
N PRO A 106 -9.97 3.61 5.14
CA PRO A 106 -11.04 3.43 6.11
C PRO A 106 -10.54 2.90 7.46
N SER A 107 -11.21 3.26 8.55
CA SER A 107 -10.78 2.95 9.93
C SER A 107 -10.82 1.47 10.28
N GLU A 108 -11.39 0.62 9.42
CA GLU A 108 -11.32 -0.84 9.55
C GLU A 108 -9.93 -1.41 9.24
N TYR A 109 -9.07 -0.64 8.56
CA TYR A 109 -7.68 -1.00 8.31
C TYR A 109 -6.77 -0.49 9.42
N LEU A 110 -5.57 -1.07 9.52
CA LEU A 110 -4.56 -0.58 10.44
C LEU A 110 -4.07 0.81 10.00
N ASN A 111 -4.02 1.74 10.96
CA ASN A 111 -3.45 3.07 10.73
C ASN A 111 -1.92 3.05 10.65
N PHE A 112 -1.25 2.01 11.15
CA PHE A 112 0.20 1.85 11.02
C PHE A 112 0.63 1.80 9.54
N PRO A 113 1.67 2.54 9.12
CA PRO A 113 2.54 3.40 9.92
C PRO A 113 2.11 4.87 9.98
N PHE A 114 1.05 5.24 9.27
CA PHE A 114 0.67 6.63 9.00
C PHE A 114 -0.17 7.29 10.07
N GLY A 115 -0.45 6.68 11.22
CA GLY A 115 -1.27 7.34 12.23
C GLY A 115 -1.34 6.66 13.58
N ASP A 116 -0.75 5.47 13.70
CA ASP A 116 -0.65 4.75 14.95
C ASP A 116 0.54 3.79 14.91
N ILE A 117 0.92 3.29 16.08
CA ILE A 117 1.86 2.18 16.25
C ILE A 117 1.21 0.85 15.85
N VAL A 118 2.01 -0.23 15.78
CA VAL A 118 1.43 -1.56 15.62
C VAL A 118 0.58 -1.90 16.86
N PRO A 119 -0.72 -2.20 16.68
CA PRO A 119 -1.59 -2.48 17.82
C PRO A 119 -1.25 -3.80 18.52
N SER A 120 -1.74 -3.96 19.74
CA SER A 120 -1.62 -5.21 20.49
C SER A 120 -2.19 -6.40 19.70
N GLY A 121 -1.57 -7.58 19.86
CA GLY A 121 -1.99 -8.80 19.17
C GLY A 121 -1.72 -8.80 17.66
N HIS A 122 -0.89 -7.87 17.15
CA HIS A 122 -0.53 -7.82 15.73
C HIS A 122 0.98 -7.82 15.53
N GLU A 123 1.40 -8.41 14.42
CA GLU A 123 2.70 -8.19 13.79
C GLU A 123 2.47 -7.69 12.37
N VAL A 124 3.35 -6.80 11.91
CA VAL A 124 3.26 -6.20 10.59
C VAL A 124 4.61 -6.29 9.90
N ASP A 125 4.62 -6.89 8.71
CA ASP A 125 5.77 -6.86 7.82
C ASP A 125 5.61 -5.72 6.82
N LEU A 126 6.59 -4.81 6.79
CA LEU A 126 6.76 -3.89 5.69
C LEU A 126 7.46 -4.61 4.53
N LEU A 127 6.78 -4.71 3.39
CA LEU A 127 7.28 -5.40 2.20
C LEU A 127 7.82 -4.43 1.15
N CYS A 128 7.24 -3.23 1.07
CA CYS A 128 7.60 -2.24 0.06
C CYS A 128 7.14 -0.86 0.50
N VAL A 129 7.94 0.15 0.19
CA VAL A 129 7.53 1.55 0.19
C VAL A 129 7.29 1.96 -1.25
N LEU A 130 6.08 2.39 -1.54
CA LEU A 130 5.69 2.88 -2.85
C LEU A 130 6.17 4.32 -2.97
N THR A 131 7.28 4.48 -3.69
CA THR A 131 7.84 5.78 -4.07
C THR A 131 7.62 5.98 -5.56
N CYS A 132 7.32 7.21 -5.98
CA CYS A 132 7.18 7.55 -7.40
C CYS A 132 8.17 8.67 -7.71
N ASN A 133 8.93 8.57 -8.79
CA ASN A 133 9.87 9.61 -9.20
C ASN A 133 9.25 10.75 -10.05
N HIS A 134 7.92 10.77 -10.18
CA HIS A 134 7.18 11.71 -11.03
C HIS A 134 6.19 12.55 -10.24
N GLY A 135 6.12 13.85 -10.55
CA GLY A 135 5.12 14.75 -9.96
C GLY A 135 3.75 14.65 -10.63
N ARG A 136 2.77 15.35 -10.04
CA ARG A 136 1.35 15.48 -10.45
C ARG A 136 1.11 15.54 -11.96
N ASP A 137 1.96 16.27 -12.66
CA ASP A 137 1.92 16.54 -14.08
C ASP A 137 3.33 16.28 -14.60
N ALA A 138 3.46 15.63 -15.75
CA ALA A 138 4.70 15.04 -16.24
C ALA A 138 5.88 15.99 -16.49
N SER A 139 5.71 17.27 -16.15
CA SER A 139 6.68 18.35 -16.28
C SER A 139 7.21 18.90 -14.96
N THR A 140 6.67 18.51 -13.80
CA THR A 140 6.98 19.17 -12.53
C THR A 140 7.63 18.20 -11.55
N SER A 141 8.96 18.22 -11.49
CA SER A 141 9.68 17.64 -10.35
C SER A 141 9.46 18.53 -9.14
N TYR A 142 8.84 17.98 -8.09
CA TYR A 142 8.64 18.67 -6.82
C TYR A 142 9.90 18.66 -5.96
N GLY A 143 11.07 18.27 -6.46
CA GLY A 143 12.28 18.20 -5.63
C GLY A 143 12.03 17.42 -4.35
N LEU A 144 11.66 16.14 -4.46
CA LEU A 144 11.34 15.28 -3.32
C LEU A 144 12.40 14.19 -3.18
N PRO A 145 13.66 14.56 -2.90
CA PRO A 145 14.82 13.72 -3.19
C PRO A 145 14.92 12.50 -2.30
N TYR A 146 14.45 12.55 -1.05
CA TYR A 146 14.67 11.47 -0.09
C TYR A 146 13.41 11.17 0.72
N THR A 147 13.08 9.87 0.82
CA THR A 147 12.12 9.33 1.77
C THR A 147 12.87 8.61 2.89
N LYS A 148 12.61 8.99 4.12
CA LYS A 148 13.26 8.44 5.32
C LYS A 148 12.29 7.54 6.07
N LEU A 149 12.79 6.39 6.48
CA LEU A 149 12.08 5.44 7.33
C LEU A 149 12.80 5.39 8.67
N ILE A 150 12.08 5.67 9.75
CA ILE A 150 12.66 5.74 11.10
C ILE A 150 11.93 4.74 11.99
N ARG A 151 12.67 3.79 12.57
CA ARG A 151 12.16 2.86 13.59
C ARG A 151 12.71 3.31 14.95
N GLY A 152 11.87 3.87 15.80
CA GLY A 152 12.30 4.50 17.04
C GLY A 152 13.29 5.64 16.80
N ARG A 153 14.59 5.37 16.97
CA ARG A 153 15.67 6.37 16.75
C ARG A 153 16.60 6.03 15.58
N GLU A 154 16.38 4.91 14.92
CA GLU A 154 17.23 4.41 13.85
C GLU A 154 16.64 4.77 12.48
N VAL A 155 17.47 5.33 11.59
CA VAL A 155 17.11 5.52 10.19
C VAL A 155 17.42 4.24 9.43
N LEU A 156 16.41 3.65 8.80
CA LEU A 156 16.54 2.40 8.07
C LEU A 156 17.10 2.66 6.66
N PHE A 157 17.86 1.69 6.16
CA PHE A 157 18.36 1.58 4.77
C PHE A 157 19.31 2.67 4.27
N ASP A 158 19.63 3.67 5.08
CA ASP A 158 20.62 4.69 4.73
C ASP A 158 21.55 5.01 5.90
N PRO A 159 22.84 4.62 5.82
CA PRO A 159 23.83 4.92 6.85
C PRO A 159 24.09 6.42 7.01
N ASP A 160 23.86 7.23 5.96
CA ASP A 160 24.05 8.68 5.99
C ASP A 160 22.82 9.42 6.54
N ARG A 161 21.75 8.69 6.86
CA ARG A 161 20.52 9.16 7.51
C ARG A 161 19.76 10.24 6.73
N LEU A 162 19.98 10.35 5.43
CA LEU A 162 19.20 11.15 4.48
C LEU A 162 17.91 10.41 4.10
N GLY A 163 17.98 9.09 3.92
CA GLY A 163 16.90 8.21 3.50
C GLY A 163 17.14 7.64 2.10
N THR A 164 16.15 6.91 1.60
CA THR A 164 16.21 6.33 0.25
C THR A 164 15.97 7.43 -0.77
N PHE A 165 16.86 7.55 -1.76
CA PHE A 165 16.71 8.49 -2.85
C PHE A 165 15.49 8.15 -3.71
N THR A 166 14.50 9.04 -3.72
CA THR A 166 13.25 8.96 -4.49
C THR A 166 13.24 9.87 -5.71
N GLY A 167 14.30 10.67 -5.89
CA GLY A 167 14.48 11.52 -7.05
C GLY A 167 13.55 12.72 -7.05
N GLY A 168 12.88 12.95 -8.17
CA GLY A 168 12.20 14.21 -8.43
C GLY A 168 10.75 14.30 -7.97
N GLY A 169 10.16 13.24 -7.43
CA GLY A 169 8.72 13.19 -7.24
C GLY A 169 8.25 12.37 -6.05
N GLN A 170 6.98 12.59 -5.74
CA GLN A 170 6.03 11.73 -5.05
C GLN A 170 4.73 11.97 -5.83
N SER A 171 3.99 10.90 -6.13
CA SER A 171 2.79 11.04 -6.94
C SER A 171 1.66 11.67 -6.12
N LEU A 172 0.90 12.60 -6.69
CA LEU A 172 -0.40 13.00 -6.13
C LEU A 172 -1.52 12.01 -6.52
N TRP A 173 -1.21 11.06 -7.41
CA TRP A 173 -2.14 10.09 -7.99
C TRP A 173 -1.71 8.67 -7.61
N GLY A 174 -2.66 7.80 -7.26
CA GLY A 174 -2.35 6.44 -6.76
C GLY A 174 -1.32 5.69 -7.62
N PHE A 175 -0.44 4.95 -6.95
CA PHE A 175 0.59 4.12 -7.58
C PHE A 175 -0.09 3.12 -8.53
N ASN A 176 -0.01 3.36 -9.84
CA ASN A 176 -0.37 2.50 -11.00
C ASN A 176 -0.77 3.30 -12.26
N THR A 177 -0.67 4.63 -12.30
CA THR A 177 -1.06 5.38 -13.50
C THR A 177 -0.01 5.28 -14.62
N ARG A 178 -0.36 4.50 -15.65
CA ARG A 178 0.03 4.60 -17.08
C ARG A 178 1.50 4.65 -17.53
N GLU A 179 2.50 4.95 -16.73
CA GLU A 179 3.91 5.07 -17.19
C GLU A 179 4.93 4.30 -16.31
N VAL A 180 4.47 3.82 -15.15
CA VAL A 180 5.32 3.29 -14.06
C VAL A 180 6.06 1.98 -14.38
N ALA A 181 5.53 1.12 -15.26
CA ALA A 181 6.17 -0.18 -15.55
C ALA A 181 7.56 -0.05 -16.22
N LYS A 182 7.85 1.06 -16.91
CA LYS A 182 9.20 1.35 -17.45
C LYS A 182 10.04 2.25 -16.55
N GLU A 183 9.41 3.07 -15.71
CA GLU A 183 10.07 4.21 -15.06
C GLU A 183 10.23 4.06 -13.53
N SER A 184 9.50 3.14 -12.90
CA SER A 184 9.64 2.79 -11.48
C SER A 184 9.03 1.42 -11.21
N PRO A 185 9.72 0.31 -11.54
CA PRO A 185 9.22 -1.01 -11.17
C PRO A 185 9.04 -1.07 -9.65
N LEU A 186 7.93 -1.67 -9.19
CA LEU A 186 7.72 -1.93 -7.76
C LEU A 186 8.96 -2.66 -7.21
N ARG A 187 9.63 -2.06 -6.23
CA ARG A 187 10.82 -2.65 -5.59
C ARG A 187 10.44 -3.16 -4.22
N LEU A 188 10.30 -4.48 -4.10
CA LEU A 188 10.18 -5.13 -2.81
C LEU A 188 11.48 -4.96 -2.03
N LEU A 189 11.38 -4.87 -0.72
CA LEU A 189 12.54 -4.97 0.15
C LEU A 189 13.17 -6.36 -0.02
N PRO A 190 14.52 -6.47 0.00
CA PRO A 190 15.19 -7.77 -0.08
C PRO A 190 14.72 -8.73 1.02
N GLU A 191 14.48 -8.18 2.21
CA GLU A 191 13.89 -8.86 3.34
C GLU A 191 12.79 -7.98 3.95
N PRO A 192 11.63 -8.56 4.33
CA PRO A 192 10.61 -7.83 5.08
C PRO A 192 11.15 -7.25 6.38
N VAL A 193 10.72 -6.04 6.73
CA VAL A 193 10.97 -5.48 8.07
C VAL A 193 9.75 -5.76 8.94
N THR A 194 9.92 -6.60 9.95
CA THR A 194 8.86 -6.94 10.90
C THR A 194 8.81 -5.95 12.06
N PHE A 195 7.60 -5.49 12.34
CA PHE A 195 7.21 -4.66 13.47
C PHE A 195 6.23 -5.44 14.37
N LYS A 196 6.47 -5.40 15.67
CA LYS A 196 5.66 -6.03 16.71
C LYS A 196 4.77 -5.01 17.39
N ALA A 197 3.77 -5.50 18.12
CA ALA A 197 2.93 -4.67 18.98
C ALA A 197 3.75 -3.65 19.80
N GLY A 198 3.34 -2.38 19.75
CA GLY A 198 4.05 -1.29 20.43
C GLY A 198 5.10 -0.59 19.58
N GLU A 199 5.55 -1.19 18.48
CA GLU A 199 6.59 -0.60 17.64
C GLU A 199 6.02 0.41 16.65
N GLU A 200 6.84 1.43 16.37
CA GLU A 200 6.52 2.54 15.49
C GLU A 200 7.41 2.53 14.24
N LEU A 201 6.89 3.12 13.17
CA LEU A 201 7.62 3.48 11.97
C LEU A 201 7.21 4.89 11.58
N THR A 202 8.12 5.83 11.65
CA THR A 202 7.92 7.18 11.11
C THR A 202 8.39 7.20 9.67
N ILE A 203 7.56 7.74 8.79
CA ILE A 203 7.92 7.99 7.38
C ILE A 203 8.02 9.49 7.18
N GLN A 204 9.18 9.96 6.72
CA GLN A 204 9.39 11.38 6.42
C GLN A 204 9.72 11.56 4.94
N GLN A 205 9.26 12.66 4.37
CA GLN A 205 9.60 13.09 3.03
C GLN A 205 10.39 14.40 3.09
N GLN A 206 11.55 14.44 2.42
CA GLN A 206 12.26 15.70 2.22
C GLN A 206 11.53 16.55 1.18
N ASN A 207 11.35 17.83 1.49
CA ASN A 207 10.92 18.86 0.56
C ASN A 207 12.12 19.71 0.13
N ASP A 208 12.44 19.68 -1.15
CA ASP A 208 13.40 20.54 -1.84
C ASP A 208 12.77 21.10 -3.13
N SER A 209 11.45 21.34 -3.09
CA SER A 209 10.65 21.80 -4.23
C SER A 209 10.89 23.26 -4.61
N GLY A 210 11.59 24.01 -3.77
CA GLY A 210 11.69 25.47 -3.83
C GLY A 210 10.50 26.21 -3.17
N ALA A 211 9.50 25.49 -2.65
CA ALA A 211 8.33 26.06 -1.98
C ALA A 211 7.82 25.18 -0.83
N GLU A 212 6.87 25.68 -0.05
CA GLU A 212 6.17 24.86 0.95
C GLU A 212 5.20 23.88 0.26
N ILE A 213 5.13 22.67 0.81
CA ILE A 213 4.14 21.67 0.43
C ILE A 213 2.98 21.75 1.42
N ALA A 214 1.78 22.04 0.92
CA ALA A 214 0.59 22.13 1.74
C ALA A 214 0.24 20.78 2.41
N LEU A 215 -0.50 20.83 3.52
CA LEU A 215 -1.11 19.64 4.12
C LEU A 215 -1.98 18.88 3.12
N ASP A 216 -2.14 17.57 3.33
CA ASP A 216 -2.95 16.67 2.50
C ASP A 216 -2.54 16.60 1.02
N LEU A 217 -1.32 17.07 0.70
CA LEU A 217 -0.87 17.13 -0.69
C LEU A 217 -0.17 15.84 -1.09
N LEU A 218 0.75 15.32 -0.28
CA LEU A 218 1.53 14.14 -0.66
C LEU A 218 0.72 12.86 -0.52
N LEU A 219 1.03 11.86 -1.34
CA LEU A 219 0.48 10.52 -1.20
C LEU A 219 1.62 9.51 -1.22
N LEU A 220 1.76 8.77 -0.12
CA LEU A 220 2.72 7.69 0.01
C LEU A 220 1.99 6.40 0.31
N GLY A 221 2.41 5.32 -0.33
CA GLY A 221 1.85 4.00 -0.11
C GLY A 221 2.88 3.04 0.46
N VAL A 222 2.45 2.08 1.25
CA VAL A 222 3.27 0.97 1.70
C VAL A 222 2.52 -0.33 1.47
N ILE A 223 3.25 -1.40 1.17
CA ILE A 223 2.69 -2.75 1.09
C ILE A 223 2.99 -3.44 2.40
N LEU A 224 1.95 -3.84 3.11
CA LEU A 224 2.04 -4.45 4.42
C LEU A 224 1.43 -5.84 4.40
N LYS A 225 2.09 -6.79 5.05
CA LYS A 225 1.47 -8.06 5.46
C LYS A 225 1.26 -8.03 6.96
N VAL A 226 0.01 -8.21 7.38
CA VAL A 226 -0.40 -8.18 8.78
C VAL A 226 -0.66 -9.60 9.23
N ARG A 227 -0.22 -9.93 10.45
CA ARG A 227 -0.54 -11.16 11.17
C ARG A 227 -1.22 -10.83 12.49
N ARG A 228 -2.38 -11.43 12.74
CA ARG A 228 -3.06 -11.42 14.03
C ARG A 228 -2.52 -12.56 14.87
N LEU A 229 -1.87 -12.21 15.97
CA LEU A 229 -1.44 -13.17 16.98
C LEU A 229 -2.66 -13.63 17.76
N GLU A 230 -2.72 -14.91 18.13
CA GLU A 230 -3.74 -15.36 19.08
C GLU A 230 -3.53 -14.64 20.42
N ALA A 231 -4.64 -14.21 21.03
CA ALA A 231 -4.66 -13.63 22.37
C ALA A 231 -4.48 -14.71 23.43
#